data_AF-A0A2E2JA08-F1
#
_entry.id   AF-A0A2E2JA08-F1
#
_cell.length_a   1.000
_cell.length_b   1.000
_cell.length_c   1.000
_cell.angle_alpha   90.00
_cell.angle_beta   90.00
_cell.angle_gamma   90.00
#
_symmetry.space_group_name_H-M   'P 1'
#
loop_
_entity.id
_entity.type
_entity.pdbx_description
1 polymer ?
#
loop_
_entity_poly.entity_id
_entity_poly.type
_entity_poly.pdbx_seq_one_letter_code
_entity_poly.pdbx_strand_id
1 'polypeptide(L)'
;MDVMWSIAGFLVAIGVLVAFHEFGHYWVARRCGVKVLRFSIGFGKPLLTRRAADGVEWVVSAIPLGGYVKMLDSREGEVPEHERHLAFDAQPVGKRAMIVAAGPVFNFILAIAFYWLIFVIGVEGMRPMIAAPTADSIAAQAGLKAGDEIMTLGGKGIATWEVLHTELIDQALNGEPVVAAVRSTGGSTRQVTLALHHARIDPGYLFDDLGLRPYEPPIAPVLESVMPGEAADRAGLQAGDRLLSVDGQTIVSWQDWARWVRDRAGAVVQLEFERQGQVMQREVIIGEVNSVGRFGASVAVSPEMWQD
;
A
#
# COMPACT_ATOMS: atom_id res chain seq x y z
N MET A 1 -12.33 -2.76 -12.99
CA MET A 1 -12.78 -3.69 -11.92
C MET A 1 -12.72 -3.02 -10.55
N ASP A 2 -11.93 -1.97 -10.40
CA ASP A 2 -11.66 -1.30 -9.12
C ASP A 2 -12.90 -0.66 -8.49
N VAL A 3 -13.75 0.03 -9.26
CA VAL A 3 -14.93 0.72 -8.69
C VAL A 3 -15.92 -0.24 -8.03
N MET A 4 -16.18 -1.39 -8.64
CA MET A 4 -17.09 -2.41 -8.07
C MET A 4 -16.51 -2.96 -6.77
N TRP A 5 -15.20 -3.21 -6.75
CA TRP A 5 -14.49 -3.71 -5.57
C TRP A 5 -14.48 -2.66 -4.45
N SER A 6 -14.24 -1.39 -4.77
CA SER A 6 -14.31 -0.29 -3.82
C SER A 6 -15.71 -0.12 -3.23
N ILE A 7 -16.77 -0.21 -4.05
CA ILE A 7 -18.15 -0.15 -3.56
C ILE A 7 -18.44 -1.33 -2.64
N ALA A 8 -18.08 -2.54 -3.04
CA ALA A 8 -18.27 -3.73 -2.20
C ALA A 8 -17.51 -3.60 -0.86
N GLY A 9 -16.24 -3.19 -0.90
CA GLY A 9 -15.42 -2.96 0.29
C GLY A 9 -16.00 -1.88 1.20
N PHE A 10 -16.49 -0.77 0.64
CA PHE A 10 -17.17 0.29 1.38
C PHE A 10 -18.43 -0.20 2.10
N LEU A 11 -19.28 -0.97 1.41
CA LEU A 11 -20.50 -1.54 2.00
C LEU A 11 -20.17 -2.51 3.14
N VAL A 12 -19.12 -3.33 2.98
CA VAL A 12 -18.64 -4.23 4.04
C VAL A 12 -18.11 -3.42 5.23
N ALA A 13 -17.27 -2.41 4.98
CA ALA A 13 -16.70 -1.57 6.03
C ALA A 13 -17.77 -0.84 6.86
N ILE A 14 -18.75 -0.21 6.20
CA ILE A 14 -19.89 0.41 6.88
C ILE A 14 -20.72 -0.64 7.62
N GLY A 15 -20.99 -1.78 7.00
CA GLY A 15 -21.76 -2.86 7.62
C GLY A 15 -21.13 -3.34 8.92
N VAL A 16 -19.81 -3.55 8.94
CA VAL A 16 -19.06 -3.94 10.15
C VAL A 16 -19.08 -2.84 11.20
N LEU A 17 -18.80 -1.59 10.82
CA LEU A 17 -18.77 -0.44 11.72
C LEU A 17 -20.13 -0.24 12.42
N VAL A 18 -21.20 -0.26 11.65
CA VAL A 18 -22.57 -0.10 12.16
C VAL A 18 -22.96 -1.30 13.02
N ALA A 19 -22.71 -2.52 12.57
CA ALA A 19 -23.08 -3.71 13.34
C ALA A 19 -22.40 -3.74 14.70
N PHE A 20 -21.12 -3.36 14.80
CA PHE A 20 -20.41 -3.25 16.07
C PHE A 20 -20.94 -2.11 16.95
N HIS A 21 -21.28 -0.96 16.36
CA HIS A 21 -21.92 0.15 17.06
C HIS A 21 -23.24 -0.29 17.73
N GLU A 22 -24.15 -0.85 16.93
CA GLU A 22 -25.43 -1.35 17.42
C GLU A 22 -25.22 -2.48 18.43
N PHE A 23 -24.23 -3.35 18.21
CA PHE A 23 -23.90 -4.41 19.16
C PHE A 23 -23.50 -3.86 20.53
N GLY A 24 -22.80 -2.72 20.58
CA GLY A 24 -22.48 -2.04 21.83
C GLY A 24 -23.74 -1.65 22.62
N HIS A 25 -24.69 -0.97 21.96
CA HIS A 25 -25.98 -0.63 22.58
C HIS A 25 -26.72 -1.86 23.07
N TYR A 26 -26.83 -2.90 22.24
CA TYR A 26 -27.46 -4.17 22.56
C TYR A 26 -26.84 -4.84 23.79
N TRP A 27 -25.52 -4.99 23.78
CA TRP A 27 -24.77 -5.72 24.79
C TRP A 27 -24.85 -5.05 26.16
N VAL A 28 -24.76 -3.71 26.19
CA VAL A 28 -24.89 -2.93 27.44
C VAL A 28 -26.34 -2.87 27.90
N ALA A 29 -27.32 -2.73 27.01
CA ALA A 29 -28.75 -2.76 27.36
C ALA A 29 -29.12 -4.07 28.07
N ARG A 30 -28.71 -5.21 27.49
CA ARG A 30 -28.91 -6.54 28.08
C ARG A 30 -28.28 -6.67 29.46
N ARG A 31 -27.07 -6.13 29.68
CA ARG A 31 -26.39 -6.14 30.99
C ARG A 31 -27.02 -5.20 32.01
N CYS A 32 -27.60 -4.10 31.56
CA CYS A 32 -28.31 -3.17 32.41
C CYS A 32 -29.69 -3.66 32.86
N GLY A 33 -30.15 -4.80 32.31
CA GLY A 33 -31.47 -5.38 32.58
C GLY A 33 -32.57 -4.81 31.68
N VAL A 34 -32.22 -4.16 30.57
CA VAL A 34 -33.19 -3.63 29.60
C VAL A 34 -33.55 -4.72 28.59
N LYS A 35 -34.86 -4.92 28.36
CA LYS A 35 -35.36 -5.86 27.35
C LYS A 35 -35.17 -5.26 25.96
N VAL A 36 -34.46 -5.99 25.10
CA VAL A 36 -34.31 -5.64 23.69
C VAL A 36 -35.37 -6.40 22.89
N LEU A 37 -36.06 -5.71 21.99
CA LEU A 37 -37.10 -6.28 21.14
C LEU A 37 -36.54 -6.66 19.77
N ARG A 38 -35.68 -5.80 19.20
CA ARG A 38 -35.13 -6.00 17.86
C ARG A 38 -33.71 -5.47 17.74
N PHE A 39 -32.86 -6.21 17.05
CA PHE A 39 -31.55 -5.81 16.60
C PHE A 39 -31.54 -5.81 15.07
N SER A 40 -31.37 -4.64 14.45
CA SER A 40 -31.38 -4.50 12.99
C SER A 40 -30.06 -3.99 12.47
N ILE A 41 -29.51 -4.71 11.49
CA ILE A 41 -28.43 -4.22 10.62
C ILE A 41 -29.10 -3.76 9.33
N GLY A 42 -28.91 -2.50 8.99
CA GLY A 42 -29.56 -1.83 7.88
C GLY A 42 -30.93 -1.23 8.22
N PHE A 43 -31.47 -0.48 7.26
CA PHE A 43 -32.80 0.13 7.27
C PHE A 43 -33.69 -0.40 6.13
N GLY A 44 -34.98 -0.09 6.23
CA GLY A 44 -35.97 -0.35 5.19
C GLY A 44 -36.54 -1.77 5.25
N LYS A 45 -36.76 -2.37 4.09
CA LYS A 45 -37.40 -3.69 3.97
C LYS A 45 -36.51 -4.78 4.61
N PRO A 46 -37.03 -5.59 5.54
CA PRO A 46 -36.31 -6.74 6.07
C PRO A 46 -36.04 -7.74 4.94
N LEU A 47 -34.78 -8.14 4.77
CA LEU A 47 -34.38 -9.22 3.88
C LEU A 47 -34.34 -10.55 4.61
N LEU A 48 -33.79 -10.54 5.83
CA LEU A 48 -33.74 -11.69 6.72
C LEU A 48 -34.24 -11.27 8.09
N THR A 49 -35.07 -12.12 8.70
CA THR A 49 -35.52 -11.94 10.08
C THR A 49 -35.45 -13.27 10.79
N ARG A 50 -34.77 -13.29 11.95
CA ARG A 50 -34.66 -14.47 12.80
C ARG A 50 -34.96 -14.08 14.23
N ARG A 51 -35.95 -14.74 14.84
CA ARG A 51 -36.23 -14.57 16.26
C ARG A 51 -35.34 -15.50 17.08
N ALA A 52 -34.57 -14.94 18.00
CA ALA A 52 -33.73 -15.69 18.92
C ALA A 52 -34.56 -16.25 20.08
N ALA A 53 -34.00 -17.24 20.80
CA ALA A 53 -34.67 -17.92 21.91
C ALA A 53 -34.99 -16.97 23.09
N ASP A 54 -34.24 -15.88 23.21
CA ASP A 54 -34.47 -14.82 24.20
C ASP A 54 -35.53 -13.79 23.77
N GLY A 55 -36.19 -14.02 22.63
CA GLY A 55 -37.27 -13.20 22.11
C GLY A 55 -36.84 -12.05 21.21
N VAL A 56 -35.53 -11.79 21.07
CA VAL A 56 -34.99 -10.69 20.24
C VAL A 56 -35.13 -11.02 18.76
N GLU A 57 -35.65 -10.08 17.97
CA GLU A 57 -35.67 -10.19 16.51
C GLU A 57 -34.37 -9.68 15.90
N TRP A 58 -33.62 -10.56 15.26
CA TRP A 58 -32.42 -10.23 14.48
C TRP A 58 -32.82 -9.98 13.03
N VAL A 59 -32.58 -8.77 12.54
CA VAL A 59 -33.01 -8.33 11.21
C VAL A 59 -31.81 -7.87 10.40
N VAL A 60 -31.74 -8.31 9.14
CA VAL A 60 -30.86 -7.73 8.13
C VAL A 60 -31.74 -7.08 7.08
N SER A 61 -31.60 -5.78 6.88
CA SER A 61 -32.45 -4.98 5.99
C SER A 61 -31.74 -4.61 4.69
N ALA A 62 -32.51 -4.19 3.69
CA ALA A 62 -32.00 -3.97 2.33
C ALA A 62 -30.98 -2.83 2.20
N ILE A 63 -31.04 -1.81 3.06
CA ILE A 63 -30.17 -0.64 2.97
C ILE A 63 -29.11 -0.72 4.09
N PRO A 64 -27.82 -0.93 3.79
CA PRO A 64 -26.78 -1.15 4.81
C PRO A 64 -26.21 0.13 5.44
N LEU A 65 -26.82 1.31 5.20
CA LEU A 65 -26.33 2.63 5.64
C LEU A 65 -26.64 2.97 7.11
N GLY A 66 -26.70 1.97 7.99
CA GLY A 66 -26.95 2.15 9.43
C GLY A 66 -27.71 0.97 10.04
N GLY A 67 -28.21 1.13 11.25
CA GLY A 67 -28.85 0.06 12.01
C GLY A 67 -29.60 0.64 13.20
N TYR A 68 -30.23 -0.23 13.99
CA TYR A 68 -30.84 0.19 15.24
C TYR A 68 -31.05 -0.97 16.21
N VAL A 69 -31.00 -0.67 17.50
CA VAL A 69 -31.44 -1.54 18.59
C VAL A 69 -32.75 -1.01 19.18
N LYS A 70 -33.85 -1.71 18.92
CA LYS A 70 -35.14 -1.37 19.52
C LYS A 70 -35.23 -1.97 20.91
N MET A 71 -35.28 -1.10 21.92
CA MET A 71 -35.44 -1.46 23.33
C MET A 71 -36.91 -1.35 23.73
N LEU A 72 -37.31 -2.07 24.78
CA LEU A 72 -38.62 -1.87 25.40
C LEU A 72 -38.62 -0.47 26.02
N ASP A 73 -39.56 0.38 25.61
CA ASP A 73 -39.70 1.76 26.12
C ASP A 73 -41.19 2.11 26.19
N SER A 74 -41.65 2.59 27.35
CA SER A 74 -43.07 2.91 27.58
C SER A 74 -43.56 4.12 26.77
N ARG A 75 -42.65 4.91 26.20
CA ARG A 75 -42.97 6.07 25.35
C ARG A 75 -43.28 5.67 23.91
N GLU A 76 -42.80 4.50 23.47
CA GLU A 76 -42.98 4.00 22.11
C GLU A 76 -44.15 3.01 21.97
N GLY A 77 -44.73 2.54 23.08
CA GLY A 77 -45.84 1.61 23.07
C GLY A 77 -46.27 1.16 24.47
N GLU A 78 -47.34 0.35 24.52
CA GLU A 78 -47.89 -0.16 25.77
C GLU A 78 -46.98 -1.26 26.36
N VAL A 79 -46.55 -1.07 27.61
CA VAL A 79 -45.67 -2.00 28.33
C VAL A 79 -46.44 -2.68 29.47
N PRO A 80 -46.53 -4.03 29.49
CA PRO A 80 -47.17 -4.75 30.58
C PRO A 80 -46.55 -4.38 31.94
N GLU A 81 -47.37 -4.23 32.99
CA GLU A 81 -46.89 -3.78 34.30
C GLU A 81 -45.74 -4.64 34.86
N HIS A 82 -45.80 -5.95 34.65
CA HIS A 82 -44.76 -6.88 35.09
C HIS A 82 -43.43 -6.72 34.33
N GLU A 83 -43.41 -6.11 33.13
CA GLU A 83 -42.19 -5.87 32.35
C GLU A 83 -41.68 -4.42 32.46
N ARG A 84 -42.39 -3.52 33.16
CA ARG A 84 -41.97 -2.11 33.29
C ARG A 84 -40.56 -1.94 33.84
N HIS A 85 -40.13 -2.82 34.74
CA HIS A 85 -38.77 -2.82 35.29
C HIS A 85 -37.68 -3.15 34.26
N LEU A 86 -38.05 -3.68 33.09
CA LEU A 86 -37.16 -3.99 31.97
C LEU A 86 -37.17 -2.89 30.90
N ALA A 87 -38.02 -1.88 31.04
CA ALA A 87 -38.12 -0.79 30.08
C ALA A 87 -36.91 0.17 30.22
N PHE A 88 -36.42 0.70 29.10
CA PHE A 88 -35.28 1.60 29.03
C PHE A 88 -35.54 2.89 29.80
N ASP A 89 -36.73 3.47 29.62
CA ASP A 89 -37.14 4.72 30.26
C ASP A 89 -37.33 4.60 31.78
N ALA A 90 -37.62 3.39 32.27
CA ALA A 90 -37.73 3.09 33.68
C ALA A 90 -36.36 2.90 34.37
N GLN A 91 -35.26 2.78 33.62
CA GLN A 91 -33.93 2.64 34.20
C GLN A 91 -33.38 3.96 34.74
N PRO A 92 -32.51 3.90 35.78
CA PRO A 92 -31.74 5.06 36.23
C PRO A 92 -30.97 5.75 35.10
N VAL A 93 -30.84 7.08 35.20
CA VAL A 93 -30.17 7.91 34.19
C VAL A 93 -28.75 7.41 33.88
N GLY A 94 -27.99 6.96 34.88
CA GLY A 94 -26.66 6.40 34.67
C GLY A 94 -26.65 5.17 33.76
N LYS A 95 -27.60 4.24 33.93
CA LYS A 95 -27.73 3.07 33.05
C LYS A 95 -28.10 3.48 31.63
N ARG A 96 -29.05 4.39 31.49
CA ARG A 96 -29.47 4.92 30.18
C ARG A 96 -28.32 5.61 29.46
N ALA A 97 -27.55 6.43 30.18
CA ALA A 97 -26.37 7.09 29.65
C ALA A 97 -25.30 6.08 29.21
N MET A 98 -25.01 5.04 30.01
CA MET A 98 -24.08 3.98 29.63
C MET A 98 -24.53 3.23 28.36
N ILE A 99 -25.82 2.92 28.25
CA ILE A 99 -26.37 2.25 27.06
C ILE A 99 -26.19 3.12 25.81
N VAL A 100 -26.50 4.41 25.89
CA VAL A 100 -26.35 5.35 24.76
C VAL A 100 -24.86 5.60 24.43
N ALA A 101 -23.98 5.64 25.41
CA ALA A 101 -22.55 5.78 25.16
C ALA A 101 -21.89 4.48 24.62
N ALA A 102 -22.54 3.33 24.79
CA ALA A 102 -21.96 2.03 24.46
C ALA A 102 -21.62 1.89 22.98
N GLY A 103 -22.47 2.36 22.07
CA GLY A 103 -22.21 2.27 20.63
C GLY A 103 -20.89 2.93 20.21
N PRO A 104 -20.69 4.24 20.51
CA PRO A 104 -19.43 4.91 20.26
C PRO A 104 -18.21 4.25 20.92
N VAL A 105 -18.35 3.77 22.16
CA VAL A 105 -17.26 3.09 22.88
C VAL A 105 -16.87 1.78 22.19
N PHE A 106 -17.83 0.99 21.70
CA PHE A 106 -17.54 -0.24 20.96
C PHE A 106 -16.85 0.04 19.63
N ASN A 107 -17.23 1.11 18.92
CA ASN A 107 -16.50 1.54 17.72
C ASN A 107 -15.07 1.99 18.05
N PHE A 108 -14.86 2.65 19.17
CA PHE A 108 -13.52 3.02 19.62
C PHE A 108 -12.66 1.79 19.92
N ILE A 109 -13.22 0.77 20.60
CA ILE A 109 -12.55 -0.51 20.82
C ILE A 109 -12.24 -1.21 19.49
N LEU A 110 -13.19 -1.21 18.54
CA LEU A 110 -13.00 -1.77 17.22
C LEU A 110 -11.86 -1.07 16.46
N ALA A 111 -11.77 0.26 16.54
CA ALA A 111 -10.68 1.01 15.95
C ALA A 111 -9.32 0.62 16.54
N ILE A 112 -9.22 0.51 17.87
CA ILE A 112 -7.99 0.04 18.53
C ILE A 112 -7.62 -1.37 18.04
N ALA A 113 -8.60 -2.28 17.92
CA ALA A 113 -8.37 -3.62 17.43
C ALA A 113 -7.87 -3.64 15.97
N PHE A 114 -8.42 -2.80 15.09
CA PHE A 114 -7.94 -2.66 13.70
C PHE A 114 -6.53 -2.08 13.63
N TYR A 115 -6.23 -1.03 14.39
CA TYR A 115 -4.86 -0.49 14.45
C TYR A 115 -3.88 -1.55 14.93
N TRP A 116 -4.21 -2.24 16.02
CA TRP A 116 -3.39 -3.33 16.53
C TRP A 116 -3.17 -4.43 15.47
N LEU A 117 -4.21 -4.84 14.76
CA LEU A 117 -4.12 -5.84 13.70
C LEU A 117 -3.20 -5.38 12.55
N ILE A 118 -3.30 -4.12 12.13
CA ILE A 118 -2.40 -3.53 11.11
C ILE A 118 -0.93 -3.60 11.58
N PHE A 119 -0.65 -3.27 12.83
CA PHE A 119 0.72 -3.35 13.37
C PHE A 119 1.24 -4.80 13.49
N VAL A 120 0.36 -5.78 13.73
CA VAL A 120 0.74 -7.21 13.80
C VAL A 120 0.99 -7.80 12.42
N ILE A 121 0.16 -7.46 11.44
CA ILE A 121 0.33 -7.91 10.05
C ILE A 121 1.58 -7.25 9.43
N GLY A 122 1.90 -6.02 9.87
CA GLY A 122 2.97 -5.23 9.28
C GLY A 122 2.45 -4.38 8.13
N VAL A 123 3.29 -3.47 7.66
CA VAL A 123 2.97 -2.63 6.50
C VAL A 123 3.67 -3.24 5.29
N GLU A 124 2.90 -3.68 4.30
CA GLU A 124 3.41 -4.05 2.99
C GLU A 124 4.00 -2.79 2.34
N GLY A 125 5.26 -2.88 1.91
CA GLY A 125 5.94 -1.76 1.28
C GLY A 125 7.29 -2.19 0.73
N MET A 126 7.83 -1.41 -0.20
CA MET A 126 9.13 -1.71 -0.78
C MET A 126 10.19 -1.69 0.32
N ARG A 127 11.08 -2.69 0.35
CA ARG A 127 12.18 -2.69 1.33
C ARG A 127 13.06 -1.46 1.11
N PRO A 128 13.63 -0.86 2.18
CA PRO A 128 14.48 0.33 2.08
C PRO A 128 15.90 0.00 1.58
N MET A 129 15.98 -0.77 0.49
CA MET A 129 17.22 -1.12 -0.18
C MET A 129 17.56 -0.09 -1.24
N ILE A 130 18.83 0.31 -1.32
CA ILE A 130 19.27 1.36 -2.25
C ILE A 130 19.95 0.79 -3.49
N ALA A 131 19.70 1.42 -4.64
CA ALA A 131 20.48 1.23 -5.84
C ALA A 131 21.92 1.75 -5.66
N ALA A 132 22.77 1.52 -6.67
CA ALA A 132 24.11 2.12 -6.70
C ALA A 132 23.98 3.66 -6.62
N PRO A 133 24.56 4.32 -5.60
CA PRO A 133 24.52 5.77 -5.53
C PRO A 133 25.19 6.41 -6.74
N THR A 134 24.67 7.56 -7.18
CA THR A 134 25.32 8.35 -8.23
C THR A 134 26.71 8.79 -7.77
N ALA A 135 27.67 8.82 -8.70
CA ALA A 135 29.01 9.33 -8.42
C ALA A 135 28.92 10.74 -7.82
N ASP A 136 29.77 11.02 -6.84
CA ASP A 136 29.86 12.30 -6.13
C ASP A 136 28.64 12.71 -5.27
N SER A 137 27.61 11.88 -5.17
CA SER A 137 26.44 12.13 -4.32
C SER A 137 26.74 12.04 -2.82
N ILE A 138 25.86 12.62 -2.00
CA ILE A 138 25.95 12.52 -0.53
C ILE A 138 25.90 11.05 -0.07
N ALA A 139 25.08 10.21 -0.70
CA ALA A 139 25.06 8.78 -0.41
C ALA A 139 26.38 8.09 -0.75
N ALA A 140 26.97 8.38 -1.91
CA ALA A 140 28.27 7.83 -2.29
C ALA A 140 29.38 8.26 -1.31
N GLN A 141 29.40 9.54 -0.92
CA GLN A 141 30.36 10.09 0.05
C GLN A 141 30.19 9.47 1.45
N ALA A 142 28.96 9.14 1.85
CA ALA A 142 28.66 8.42 3.09
C ALA A 142 29.08 6.93 3.04
N GLY A 143 29.56 6.44 1.90
CA GLY A 143 30.03 5.06 1.72
C GLY A 143 28.89 4.06 1.56
N LEU A 144 27.71 4.51 1.15
CA LEU A 144 26.60 3.65 0.74
C LEU A 144 26.93 2.93 -0.57
N LYS A 145 26.43 1.69 -0.71
CA LYS A 145 26.68 0.81 -1.85
C LYS A 145 25.38 0.20 -2.36
N ALA A 146 25.39 -0.26 -3.60
CA ALA A 146 24.24 -0.96 -4.18
C ALA A 146 23.85 -2.19 -3.34
N GLY A 147 22.55 -2.32 -3.06
CA GLY A 147 21.98 -3.42 -2.27
C GLY A 147 22.15 -3.27 -0.76
N ASP A 148 22.73 -2.17 -0.28
CA ASP A 148 22.65 -1.82 1.14
C ASP A 148 21.18 -1.56 1.54
N GLU A 149 20.80 -1.95 2.74
CA GLU A 149 19.46 -1.74 3.31
C GLU A 149 19.55 -0.79 4.49
N ILE A 150 18.80 0.31 4.44
CA ILE A 150 18.76 1.30 5.53
C ILE A 150 17.78 0.81 6.59
N MET A 151 18.30 0.38 7.73
CA MET A 151 17.52 -0.17 8.85
C MET A 151 17.00 0.92 9.79
N THR A 152 17.80 1.97 10.01
CA THR A 152 17.42 3.11 10.84
C THR A 152 17.95 4.41 10.25
N LEU A 153 17.25 5.51 10.54
CA LEU A 153 17.66 6.89 10.20
C LEU A 153 17.34 7.79 11.39
N GLY A 154 18.34 8.50 11.93
CA GLY A 154 18.14 9.39 13.08
C GLY A 154 17.61 8.66 14.33
N GLY A 155 17.92 7.38 14.48
CA GLY A 155 17.43 6.53 15.57
C GLY A 155 16.01 5.96 15.38
N LYS A 156 15.29 6.34 14.32
CA LYS A 156 13.98 5.77 13.96
C LYS A 156 14.15 4.55 13.06
N GLY A 157 13.30 3.55 13.26
CA GLY A 157 13.29 2.33 12.44
C GLY A 157 12.68 2.57 11.06
N ILE A 158 13.37 2.08 10.02
CA ILE A 158 12.96 2.22 8.63
C ILE A 158 12.54 0.85 8.13
N ALA A 159 11.23 0.62 8.05
CA ALA A 159 10.66 -0.65 7.62
C ALA A 159 10.43 -0.71 6.11
N THR A 160 10.11 0.42 5.48
CA THR A 160 9.81 0.52 4.05
C THR A 160 10.50 1.73 3.41
N TRP A 161 10.56 1.75 2.08
CA TRP A 161 11.08 2.84 1.28
C TRP A 161 10.28 4.13 1.49
N GLU A 162 8.96 4.04 1.69
CA GLU A 162 8.10 5.20 1.95
C GLU A 162 8.41 5.82 3.32
N VAL A 163 8.71 4.99 4.32
CA VAL A 163 9.17 5.44 5.63
C VAL A 163 10.54 6.10 5.53
N LEU A 164 11.48 5.50 4.80
CA LEU A 164 12.77 6.12 4.49
C LEU A 164 12.58 7.49 3.82
N HIS A 165 11.66 7.53 2.85
CA HIS A 165 11.41 8.72 2.06
C HIS A 165 10.93 9.89 2.93
N THR A 166 9.94 9.62 3.77
CA THR A 166 9.34 10.59 4.67
C THR A 166 10.34 11.05 5.73
N GLU A 167 11.08 10.11 6.34
CA GLU A 167 12.03 10.43 7.40
C GLU A 167 13.22 11.24 6.87
N LEU A 168 13.70 10.94 5.67
CA LEU A 168 14.80 11.68 5.09
C LEU A 168 14.43 13.14 4.79
N ILE A 169 13.18 13.41 4.38
CA ILE A 169 12.67 14.78 4.21
C ILE A 169 12.63 15.50 5.55
N ASP A 170 12.12 14.86 6.61
CA ASP A 170 12.07 15.42 7.97
C ASP A 170 13.49 15.79 8.47
N GLN A 171 14.46 14.89 8.28
CA GLN A 171 15.85 15.12 8.67
C GLN A 171 16.53 16.21 7.81
N ALA A 172 16.23 16.25 6.50
CA ALA A 172 16.77 17.27 5.61
C ALA A 172 16.24 18.68 5.94
N LEU A 173 14.99 18.79 6.38
CA LEU A 173 14.40 20.05 6.87
C LEU A 173 15.10 20.56 8.13
N ASN A 174 15.55 19.67 9.00
CA ASN A 174 16.33 20.03 10.19
C ASN A 174 17.76 20.46 9.84
N GLY A 175 18.26 20.04 8.68
CA GLY A 175 19.53 20.49 8.12
C GLY A 175 20.77 19.96 8.85
N GLU A 176 20.64 19.02 9.78
CA GLU A 176 21.75 18.39 10.50
C GLU A 176 22.21 17.08 9.84
N PRO A 177 23.47 16.65 10.03
CA PRO A 177 23.90 15.32 9.59
C PRO A 177 23.09 14.24 10.31
N VAL A 178 22.62 13.26 9.56
CA VAL A 178 21.83 12.16 10.12
C VAL A 178 22.62 10.85 10.05
N VAL A 179 22.64 10.12 11.17
CA VAL A 179 23.24 8.79 11.24
C VAL A 179 22.21 7.75 10.78
N ALA A 180 22.61 6.89 9.86
CA ALA A 180 21.82 5.76 9.40
C ALA A 180 22.52 4.44 9.75
N ALA A 181 21.78 3.45 10.25
CA ALA A 181 22.28 2.09 10.36
C ALA A 181 21.92 1.32 9.10
N VAL A 182 22.91 0.66 8.50
CA VAL A 182 22.82 0.06 7.18
C VAL A 182 23.25 -1.40 7.27
N ARG A 183 22.46 -2.30 6.69
CA ARG A 183 22.80 -3.71 6.50
C ARG A 183 23.32 -3.91 5.09
N SER A 184 24.56 -4.41 4.99
CA SER A 184 25.20 -4.72 3.72
C SER A 184 24.63 -6.00 3.13
N THR A 185 24.84 -6.24 1.82
CA THR A 185 24.43 -7.48 1.13
C THR A 185 24.99 -8.76 1.79
N GLY A 186 26.17 -8.69 2.41
CA GLY A 186 26.78 -9.79 3.18
C GLY A 186 26.25 -9.97 4.61
N GLY A 187 25.23 -9.20 5.02
CA GLY A 187 24.60 -9.29 6.35
C GLY A 187 25.28 -8.47 7.45
N SER A 188 26.43 -7.84 7.19
CA SER A 188 27.10 -6.99 8.17
C SER A 188 26.40 -5.63 8.32
N THR A 189 26.19 -5.21 9.56
CA THR A 189 25.62 -3.89 9.88
C THR A 189 26.73 -2.86 10.10
N ARG A 190 26.58 -1.66 9.52
CA ARG A 190 27.47 -0.51 9.74
C ARG A 190 26.67 0.77 9.88
N GLN A 191 27.27 1.79 10.50
CA GLN A 191 26.70 3.13 10.54
C GLN A 191 27.32 3.99 9.44
N VAL A 192 26.49 4.83 8.83
CA VAL A 192 26.90 5.85 7.86
C VAL A 192 26.30 7.19 8.29
N THR A 193 26.98 8.29 7.95
CA THR A 193 26.48 9.64 8.24
C THR A 193 26.17 10.33 6.92
N LEU A 194 24.92 10.76 6.75
CA LEU A 194 24.47 11.53 5.60
C LEU A 194 24.55 13.02 5.95
N ALA A 195 25.41 13.76 5.25
CA ALA A 195 25.59 15.19 5.45
C ALA A 195 24.54 15.97 4.62
N LEU A 196 23.39 16.28 5.24
CA LEU A 196 22.24 16.87 4.54
C LEU A 196 22.36 18.37 4.26
N HIS A 197 23.39 19.06 4.80
CA HIS A 197 23.58 20.51 4.71
C HIS A 197 23.57 21.12 3.30
N HIS A 198 23.91 20.34 2.27
CA HIS A 198 23.99 20.82 0.88
C HIS A 198 22.84 20.30 0.01
N ALA A 199 21.92 19.52 0.57
CA ALA A 199 20.78 19.01 -0.18
C ALA A 199 19.75 20.12 -0.38
N ARG A 200 19.23 20.26 -1.60
CA ARG A 200 18.09 21.15 -1.82
C ARG A 200 16.87 20.58 -1.09
N ILE A 201 16.24 21.39 -0.25
CA ILE A 201 15.01 21.00 0.46
C ILE A 201 13.81 21.21 -0.49
N ASP A 202 13.88 20.58 -1.66
CA ASP A 202 12.72 20.39 -2.53
C ASP A 202 12.39 18.90 -2.51
N PRO A 203 11.24 18.50 -1.94
CA PRO A 203 10.86 17.09 -1.83
C PRO A 203 10.88 16.33 -3.16
N GLY A 204 10.67 17.02 -4.29
CA GLY A 204 10.67 16.41 -5.62
C GLY A 204 12.05 15.99 -6.12
N TYR A 205 13.14 16.59 -5.61
CA TYR A 205 14.51 16.38 -6.11
C TYR A 205 15.48 15.87 -5.04
N LEU A 206 15.10 15.89 -3.77
CA LEU A 206 15.96 15.53 -2.64
C LEU A 206 16.64 14.16 -2.82
N PHE A 207 15.89 13.14 -3.29
CA PHE A 207 16.42 11.78 -3.45
C PHE A 207 17.46 11.68 -4.56
N ASP A 208 17.21 12.34 -5.69
CA ASP A 208 18.16 12.38 -6.81
C ASP A 208 19.43 13.15 -6.41
N ASP A 209 19.31 14.27 -5.71
CA ASP A 209 20.44 15.07 -5.21
C ASP A 209 21.28 14.28 -4.17
N LEU A 210 20.62 13.51 -3.31
CA LEU A 210 21.28 12.63 -2.35
C LEU A 210 21.88 11.39 -3.01
N GLY A 211 21.54 11.10 -4.28
CA GLY A 211 21.96 9.89 -4.99
C GLY A 211 21.31 8.62 -4.46
N LEU A 212 20.11 8.74 -3.89
CA LEU A 212 19.36 7.63 -3.31
C LEU A 212 18.20 7.25 -4.23
N ARG A 213 18.17 5.99 -4.64
CA ARG A 213 17.08 5.41 -5.43
C ARG A 213 16.74 4.02 -4.92
N PRO A 214 15.48 3.58 -5.05
CA PRO A 214 15.12 2.22 -4.69
C PRO A 214 15.98 1.22 -5.46
N TYR A 215 16.42 0.16 -4.80
CA TYR A 215 17.04 -0.97 -5.47
C TYR A 215 15.98 -1.71 -6.28
N GLU A 216 16.09 -1.66 -7.60
CA GLU A 216 15.32 -2.50 -8.50
C GLU A 216 16.15 -3.72 -8.89
N PRO A 217 15.65 -4.96 -8.68
CA PRO A 217 16.33 -6.15 -9.15
C PRO A 217 16.55 -6.07 -10.66
N PRO A 218 17.79 -6.27 -11.16
CA PRO A 218 18.07 -6.16 -12.59
C PRO A 218 17.29 -7.24 -13.36
N ILE A 219 16.38 -6.82 -14.23
CA ILE A 219 15.67 -7.72 -15.12
C ILE A 219 16.62 -8.05 -16.27
N ALA A 220 16.86 -9.33 -16.53
CA ALA A 220 17.70 -9.74 -17.65
C ALA A 220 17.14 -9.15 -18.96
N PRO A 221 17.99 -8.53 -19.82
CA PRO A 221 17.53 -7.89 -21.04
C PRO A 221 17.28 -8.92 -22.14
N VAL A 222 16.39 -9.89 -21.88
CA VAL A 222 15.99 -10.95 -22.82
C VAL A 222 14.58 -10.68 -23.28
N LEU A 223 14.40 -10.48 -24.58
CA LEU A 223 13.12 -10.12 -25.16
C LEU A 223 12.13 -11.28 -25.01
N GLU A 224 10.98 -11.02 -24.41
CA GLU A 224 9.86 -11.96 -24.37
C GLU A 224 8.99 -11.80 -25.62
N SER A 225 8.73 -10.56 -26.01
CA SER A 225 7.96 -10.25 -27.21
C SER A 225 8.48 -9.01 -27.92
N VAL A 226 8.27 -8.96 -29.23
CA VAL A 226 8.62 -7.82 -30.08
C VAL A 226 7.32 -7.36 -30.76
N MET A 227 7.04 -6.06 -30.67
CA MET A 227 5.81 -5.48 -31.20
C MET A 227 5.94 -5.27 -32.72
N PRO A 228 4.99 -5.79 -33.53
CA PRO A 228 5.04 -5.62 -34.98
C PRO A 228 5.08 -4.14 -35.40
N GLY A 229 5.95 -3.83 -36.36
CA GLY A 229 6.11 -2.50 -36.94
C GLY A 229 6.91 -1.51 -36.09
N GLU A 230 7.34 -1.87 -34.88
CA GLU A 230 8.14 -1.01 -34.00
C GLU A 230 9.66 -1.10 -34.27
N ALA A 231 10.46 -0.29 -33.57
CA ALA A 231 11.92 -0.20 -33.80
C ALA A 231 12.63 -1.56 -33.71
N ALA A 232 12.32 -2.37 -32.71
CA ALA A 232 12.91 -3.69 -32.53
C ALA A 232 12.54 -4.66 -33.67
N ASP A 233 11.28 -4.65 -34.10
CA ASP A 233 10.79 -5.47 -35.22
C ASP A 233 11.44 -5.06 -36.54
N ARG A 234 11.54 -3.74 -36.82
CA ARG A 234 12.20 -3.21 -38.01
C ARG A 234 13.70 -3.55 -38.05
N ALA A 235 14.33 -3.69 -36.88
CA ALA A 235 15.71 -4.15 -36.76
C ALA A 235 15.87 -5.68 -36.89
N GLY A 236 14.77 -6.42 -36.99
CA GLY A 236 14.75 -7.87 -37.13
C GLY A 236 15.02 -8.64 -35.83
N LEU A 237 14.79 -8.00 -34.68
CA LEU A 237 14.87 -8.66 -33.37
C LEU A 237 13.67 -9.58 -33.14
N GLN A 238 13.87 -10.57 -32.30
CA GLN A 238 12.90 -11.64 -32.04
C GLN A 238 12.81 -11.93 -30.54
N ALA A 239 11.71 -12.58 -30.15
CA ALA A 239 11.60 -13.17 -28.82
C ALA A 239 12.76 -14.16 -28.58
N GLY A 240 13.38 -14.09 -27.40
CA GLY A 240 14.55 -14.85 -27.01
C GLY A 240 15.89 -14.15 -27.25
N ASP A 241 15.92 -13.03 -27.97
CA ASP A 241 17.14 -12.24 -28.13
C ASP A 241 17.57 -11.62 -26.80
N ARG A 242 18.84 -11.78 -26.43
CA ARG A 242 19.44 -11.14 -25.26
C ARG A 242 20.23 -9.92 -25.70
N LEU A 243 19.87 -8.73 -25.23
CA LEU A 243 20.62 -7.52 -25.52
C LEU A 243 21.93 -7.53 -24.72
N LEU A 244 23.05 -7.21 -25.38
CA LEU A 244 24.38 -7.26 -24.79
C LEU A 244 24.98 -5.86 -24.64
N SER A 245 24.99 -5.07 -25.71
CA SER A 245 25.56 -3.73 -25.71
C SER A 245 24.88 -2.80 -26.72
N VAL A 246 24.93 -1.49 -26.47
CA VAL A 246 24.53 -0.45 -27.42
C VAL A 246 25.63 0.58 -27.56
N ASP A 247 26.08 0.84 -28.79
CA ASP A 247 27.19 1.75 -29.09
C ASP A 247 28.45 1.50 -28.23
N GLY A 248 28.73 0.22 -27.94
CA GLY A 248 29.85 -0.22 -27.10
C GLY A 248 29.62 -0.13 -25.58
N GLN A 249 28.45 0.33 -25.13
CA GLN A 249 28.07 0.34 -23.71
C GLN A 249 27.29 -0.91 -23.35
N THR A 250 27.74 -1.64 -22.33
CA THR A 250 27.08 -2.87 -21.88
C THR A 250 25.67 -2.60 -21.35
N ILE A 251 24.72 -3.40 -21.79
CA ILE A 251 23.35 -3.41 -21.28
C ILE A 251 23.28 -4.44 -20.15
N VAL A 252 23.21 -3.97 -18.90
CA VAL A 252 23.19 -4.83 -17.71
C VAL A 252 21.78 -5.33 -17.40
N SER A 253 20.77 -4.46 -17.57
CA SER A 253 19.38 -4.78 -17.28
C SER A 253 18.43 -4.18 -18.30
N TRP A 254 17.21 -4.73 -18.37
CA TRP A 254 16.13 -4.17 -19.15
C TRP A 254 15.73 -2.76 -18.68
N GLN A 255 15.77 -2.50 -17.37
CA GLN A 255 15.44 -1.16 -16.85
C GLN A 255 16.45 -0.11 -17.30
N ASP A 256 17.74 -0.45 -17.34
CA ASP A 256 18.78 0.44 -17.86
C ASP A 256 18.56 0.72 -19.34
N TRP A 257 18.29 -0.32 -20.13
CA TRP A 257 17.96 -0.20 -21.54
C TRP A 257 16.74 0.70 -21.78
N ALA A 258 15.63 0.44 -21.08
CA ALA A 258 14.38 1.18 -21.27
C ALA A 258 14.54 2.66 -20.93
N ARG A 259 15.30 3.00 -19.88
CA ARG A 259 15.64 4.39 -19.55
C ARG A 259 16.52 5.03 -20.62
N TRP A 260 17.55 4.31 -21.06
CA TRP A 260 18.46 4.81 -22.09
C TRP A 260 17.76 5.12 -23.41
N VAL A 261 16.82 4.24 -23.83
CA VAL A 261 15.99 4.40 -25.03
C VAL A 261 15.05 5.60 -24.92
N ARG A 262 14.45 5.82 -23.74
CA ARG A 262 13.47 6.89 -23.50
C ARG A 262 13.99 8.26 -23.91
N ASP A 263 15.26 8.52 -23.62
CA ASP A 263 15.92 9.81 -23.84
C ASP A 263 16.51 9.96 -25.26
N ARG A 264 16.30 8.98 -26.14
CA ARG A 264 16.96 8.86 -27.45
C ARG A 264 15.98 8.63 -28.61
N ALA A 265 14.87 9.36 -28.60
CA ALA A 265 13.92 9.36 -29.71
C ALA A 265 14.62 9.66 -31.05
N GLY A 266 14.41 8.83 -32.06
CA GLY A 266 14.97 8.99 -33.40
C GLY A 266 16.47 8.68 -33.54
N ALA A 267 17.15 8.27 -32.46
CA ALA A 267 18.56 7.94 -32.51
C ALA A 267 18.81 6.67 -33.35
N VAL A 268 19.88 6.70 -34.13
CA VAL A 268 20.40 5.53 -34.85
C VAL A 268 21.54 4.96 -34.03
N VAL A 269 21.43 3.69 -33.64
CA VAL A 269 22.32 3.07 -32.65
C VAL A 269 22.75 1.70 -33.14
N GLN A 270 23.96 1.27 -32.78
CA GLN A 270 24.41 -0.10 -33.03
C GLN A 270 24.13 -0.97 -31.82
N LEU A 271 23.22 -1.92 -31.98
CA LEU A 271 22.81 -2.85 -30.94
C LEU A 271 23.46 -4.21 -31.16
N GLU A 272 24.15 -4.69 -30.15
CA GLU A 272 24.69 -6.03 -30.06
C GLU A 272 23.74 -6.91 -29.22
N PHE A 273 23.40 -8.08 -29.74
CA PHE A 273 22.52 -9.03 -29.07
C PHE A 273 22.96 -10.45 -29.35
N GLU A 274 22.59 -11.36 -28.45
CA GLU A 274 22.78 -12.79 -28.60
C GLU A 274 21.47 -13.46 -29.00
N ARG A 275 21.50 -14.28 -30.04
CA ARG A 275 20.41 -15.16 -30.44
C ARG A 275 20.95 -16.57 -30.54
N GLN A 276 20.40 -17.48 -29.73
CA GLN A 276 20.81 -18.90 -29.71
C GLN A 276 22.33 -19.10 -29.55
N GLY A 277 22.98 -18.33 -28.67
CA GLY A 277 24.43 -18.42 -28.44
C GLY A 277 25.30 -17.70 -29.47
N GLN A 278 24.72 -17.11 -30.52
CA GLN A 278 25.45 -16.34 -31.52
C GLN A 278 25.29 -14.84 -31.28
N VAL A 279 26.42 -14.14 -31.19
CA VAL A 279 26.45 -12.68 -31.09
C VAL A 279 26.24 -12.05 -32.46
N MET A 280 25.28 -11.15 -32.55
CA MET A 280 24.87 -10.44 -33.75
C MET A 280 24.85 -8.94 -33.48
N GLN A 281 25.05 -8.16 -34.54
CA GLN A 281 24.91 -6.70 -34.48
C GLN A 281 23.90 -6.22 -35.52
N ARG A 282 23.09 -5.25 -35.11
CA ARG A 282 22.09 -4.59 -35.96
C ARG A 282 22.06 -3.10 -35.66
N GLU A 283 21.94 -2.33 -36.72
CA GLU A 283 21.58 -0.93 -36.62
C GLU A 283 20.09 -0.84 -36.27
N VAL A 284 19.78 -0.08 -35.22
CA VAL A 284 18.43 0.13 -34.73
C VAL A 284 18.13 1.62 -34.77
N ILE A 285 16.99 1.98 -35.35
CA ILE A 285 16.47 3.34 -35.30
C ILE A 285 15.41 3.39 -34.19
N ILE A 286 15.74 4.05 -33.09
CA ILE A 286 14.83 4.19 -31.94
C ILE A 286 13.58 4.95 -32.39
N GLY A 287 12.41 4.35 -32.16
CA GLY A 287 11.13 4.97 -32.49
C GLY A 287 10.80 6.13 -31.55
N GLU A 288 9.75 6.87 -31.88
CA GLU A 288 9.29 8.00 -31.08
C GLU A 288 7.77 7.93 -30.90
N VAL A 289 7.31 8.13 -29.66
CA VAL A 289 5.90 8.33 -29.33
C VAL A 289 5.82 9.47 -28.32
N ASN A 290 5.12 10.56 -28.66
CA ASN A 290 5.02 11.76 -27.81
C ASN A 290 6.38 12.31 -27.36
N SER A 291 7.37 12.36 -28.27
CA SER A 291 8.75 12.79 -27.98
C SER A 291 9.50 11.93 -26.96
N VAL A 292 9.01 10.73 -26.71
CA VAL A 292 9.67 9.71 -25.90
C VAL A 292 10.17 8.59 -26.81
N GLY A 293 11.43 8.21 -26.64
CA GLY A 293 12.02 7.11 -27.40
C GLY A 293 11.34 5.77 -27.08
N ARG A 294 11.09 4.98 -28.13
CA ARG A 294 10.39 3.70 -28.04
C ARG A 294 11.09 2.61 -28.83
N PHE A 295 11.41 1.52 -28.15
CA PHE A 295 12.03 0.34 -28.77
C PHE A 295 10.99 -0.69 -29.27
N GLY A 296 9.88 -0.85 -28.56
CA GLY A 296 8.79 -1.74 -28.95
C GLY A 296 9.07 -3.23 -28.73
N ALA A 297 9.60 -3.58 -27.56
CA ALA A 297 9.69 -4.96 -27.09
C ALA A 297 9.32 -5.04 -25.59
N SER A 298 9.00 -6.23 -25.10
CA SER A 298 8.76 -6.52 -23.69
C SER A 298 9.75 -7.58 -23.19
N VAL A 299 9.92 -7.65 -21.87
CA VAL A 299 10.66 -8.72 -21.20
C VAL A 299 9.74 -9.40 -20.20
N ALA A 300 9.97 -10.69 -19.99
CA ALA A 300 9.26 -11.46 -18.98
C ALA A 300 9.77 -11.03 -17.62
N VAL A 301 8.88 -10.50 -16.79
CA VAL A 301 9.16 -10.24 -15.38
C VAL A 301 8.64 -11.45 -14.60
N SER A 302 9.53 -12.26 -14.03
CA SER A 302 9.10 -13.38 -13.19
C SER A 302 8.26 -12.83 -12.02
N PRO A 303 7.07 -13.38 -11.74
CA PRO A 303 6.27 -13.02 -10.58
C PRO A 303 7.05 -13.14 -9.26
N GLU A 304 8.08 -14.00 -9.22
CA GLU A 304 8.95 -14.18 -8.04
C GLU A 304 9.85 -12.99 -7.75
N MET A 305 10.09 -12.08 -8.71
CA MET A 305 10.89 -10.87 -8.48
C MET A 305 10.13 -9.74 -7.75
N TRP A 306 8.81 -9.89 -7.62
CA TRP A 306 7.94 -9.04 -6.83
C TRP A 306 7.20 -9.94 -5.84
N GLN A 307 7.88 -10.47 -4.81
CA GLN A 307 7.17 -11.20 -3.75
C GLN A 307 6.72 -10.27 -2.63
N ASP A 308 5.39 -10.29 -2.46
CA ASP A 308 4.51 -10.03 -1.32
C ASP A 308 4.91 -8.94 -0.30
#